data_AF-A0A377KFI1-F1
#
_entry.id   AF-A0A377KFI1-F1
#
_cell.length_a   1.000
_cell.length_b   1.000
_cell.length_c   1.000
_cell.angle_alpha   90.00
_cell.angle_beta   90.00
_cell.angle_gamma   90.00
#
_symmetry.space_group_name_H-M   'P 1'
#
loop_
_entity.id
_entity.type
_entity.pdbx_description
1 polymer ?
#
loop_
_entity_poly.entity_id
_entity_poly.type
_entity_poly.pdbx_seq_one_letter_code
_entity_poly.pdbx_strand_id
1 'polypeptide(L)'
;MSAITLRKALGVLAKSSSFSVTTVTHRQKDEFDQLKEQLFVKQEIETELQRYLDVAKPGEIIFLCGSSGDGKSEILTRCKSNPRYQQRFSFHLDATHSFAPRQSAIDALNDLFSNHHQYSSPLLIGINTGCSPILPEKVLNAIWRSALRSILSCQQIRKKAAHTAVGIVLF
;
A
#
# COMPACT_ATOMS: atom_id res chain seq x y z
N MET A 1 -8.96 6.85 -33.59
CA MET A 1 -7.77 6.59 -32.75
C MET A 1 -6.54 6.75 -33.63
N SER A 2 -5.62 7.67 -33.31
CA SER A 2 -4.33 7.78 -33.99
C SER A 2 -3.43 6.62 -33.57
N ALA A 3 -2.78 5.96 -34.53
CA ALA A 3 -1.83 4.89 -34.22
C ALA A 3 -0.61 5.46 -33.48
N ILE A 4 -0.32 4.94 -32.28
CA ILE A 4 0.94 5.21 -31.58
C ILE A 4 2.10 4.62 -32.39
N THR A 5 3.17 5.38 -32.57
CA THR A 5 4.39 4.86 -33.18
C THR A 5 5.14 3.97 -32.19
N LEU A 6 5.85 2.95 -32.68
CA LEU A 6 6.68 2.07 -31.84
C LEU A 6 7.66 2.87 -30.96
N ARG A 7 8.24 3.96 -31.49
CA ARG A 7 9.12 4.87 -30.73
C ARG A 7 8.40 5.52 -29.55
N LYS A 8 7.15 5.97 -29.72
CA LYS A 8 6.34 6.53 -28.63
C LYS A 8 5.99 5.44 -27.60
N ALA A 9 5.62 4.24 -28.05
CA ALA A 9 5.33 3.10 -27.16
C ALA A 9 6.54 2.70 -26.29
N LEU A 10 7.72 2.56 -26.91
CA LEU A 10 8.98 2.27 -26.21
C LEU A 10 9.38 3.40 -25.24
N GLY A 11 8.98 4.64 -25.53
CA GLY A 11 9.18 5.77 -24.63
C GLY A 11 8.48 5.61 -23.28
N VAL A 12 7.34 4.89 -23.22
CA VAL A 12 6.67 4.54 -21.96
C VAL A 12 7.50 3.56 -21.15
N LEU A 13 8.08 2.56 -21.80
CA LEU A 13 8.98 1.60 -21.14
C LEU A 13 10.25 2.29 -20.63
N ALA A 14 10.81 3.24 -21.38
CA ALA A 14 11.98 4.01 -20.95
C ALA A 14 11.68 4.93 -19.75
N LYS A 15 10.44 5.38 -19.60
CA LYS A 15 9.96 6.17 -18.45
C LYS A 15 9.26 5.32 -17.39
N SER A 16 9.28 3.99 -17.53
CA SER A 16 8.53 3.06 -16.67
C SER A 16 8.85 3.24 -15.19
N SER A 17 10.09 3.58 -14.84
CA SER A 17 10.48 3.83 -13.44
C SER A 17 9.73 5.03 -12.83
N SER A 18 9.69 6.19 -13.50
CA SER A 18 8.98 7.37 -13.00
C SER A 18 7.46 7.27 -13.18
N PHE A 19 6.98 6.52 -14.17
CA PHE A 19 5.55 6.24 -14.38
C PHE A 19 5.00 5.11 -13.49
N SER A 20 5.87 4.25 -12.94
CA SER A 20 5.52 3.18 -11.98
C SER A 20 5.20 3.75 -10.60
N VAL A 21 5.80 4.90 -10.26
CA VAL A 21 5.46 5.64 -9.04
C VAL A 21 4.14 6.38 -9.24
N THR A 22 3.05 5.70 -8.90
CA THR A 22 1.72 6.31 -8.95
C THR A 22 1.54 7.24 -7.77
N THR A 23 1.52 8.54 -8.06
CA THR A 23 1.07 9.59 -7.15
C THR A 23 -0.36 9.99 -7.53
N VAL A 24 -1.18 10.35 -6.56
CA VAL A 24 -2.55 10.83 -6.81
C VAL A 24 -2.42 12.16 -7.57
N THR A 25 -2.60 12.11 -8.89
CA THR A 25 -2.49 13.28 -9.77
C THR A 25 -3.84 13.55 -10.43
N HIS A 26 -4.22 14.83 -10.49
CA HIS A 26 -5.45 15.29 -11.15
C HIS A 26 -5.24 15.61 -12.65
N ARG A 27 -4.18 15.08 -13.27
CA ARG A 27 -3.87 15.34 -14.69
C ARG A 27 -4.90 14.62 -15.59
N GLN A 28 -5.20 15.21 -16.74
CA GLN A 28 -5.97 14.50 -17.76
C GLN A 28 -5.18 13.28 -18.25
N LYS A 29 -5.87 12.14 -18.39
CA LYS A 29 -5.29 10.92 -18.93
C LYS A 29 -4.88 11.14 -20.38
N ASP A 30 -3.67 10.72 -20.72
CA ASP A 30 -3.13 10.80 -22.07
C ASP A 30 -2.98 9.42 -22.73
N GLU A 31 -2.43 9.39 -23.94
CA GLU A 31 -2.18 8.15 -24.68
C GLU A 31 -1.19 7.21 -23.96
N PHE A 32 -0.33 7.74 -23.07
CA PHE A 32 0.59 6.92 -22.27
C PHE A 32 -0.10 6.25 -21.10
N ASP A 33 -1.11 6.88 -20.49
CA ASP A 33 -1.94 6.24 -19.47
C ASP A 33 -2.73 5.06 -20.07
N GLN A 34 -3.24 5.21 -21.29
CA GLN A 34 -3.92 4.12 -22.00
C GLN A 34 -2.97 2.95 -22.28
N LEU A 35 -1.74 3.23 -22.72
CA LEU A 35 -0.75 2.18 -22.93
C LEU A 35 -0.34 1.52 -21.60
N LYS A 36 -0.23 2.28 -20.51
CA LYS A 36 0.05 1.75 -19.17
C LYS A 36 -1.06 0.78 -18.73
N GLU A 37 -2.32 1.13 -18.97
CA GLU A 37 -3.47 0.23 -18.70
C GLU A 37 -3.40 -1.05 -19.53
N GLN A 38 -2.99 -0.98 -20.80
CA GLN A 38 -2.84 -2.16 -21.67
C GLN A 38 -1.67 -3.07 -21.27
N LEU A 39 -0.58 -2.50 -20.75
CA LEU A 39 0.60 -3.24 -20.30
C LEU A 39 0.47 -3.76 -18.86
N PHE A 40 -0.60 -3.39 -18.15
CA PHE A 40 -0.80 -3.77 -16.77
C PHE A 40 -1.07 -5.27 -16.65
N VAL A 41 -0.24 -5.94 -15.87
CA VAL A 41 -0.44 -7.33 -15.47
C VAL A 41 -0.99 -7.36 -14.04
N LYS A 42 -2.23 -7.83 -13.88
CA LYS A 42 -2.84 -7.96 -12.55
C LYS A 42 -2.07 -9.00 -11.75
N GLN A 43 -1.54 -8.59 -10.61
CA GLN A 43 -0.86 -9.48 -9.68
C GLN A 43 -1.89 -10.29 -8.85
N GLU A 44 -1.56 -11.55 -8.52
CA GLU A 44 -2.43 -12.41 -7.69
C GLU A 44 -2.72 -11.80 -6.32
N ILE A 45 -1.73 -11.12 -5.74
CA ILE A 45 -1.81 -10.43 -4.45
C ILE A 45 -2.87 -9.33 -4.43
N GLU A 46 -3.14 -8.66 -5.55
CA GLU A 46 -4.24 -7.68 -5.65
C GLU A 46 -5.59 -8.37 -5.48
N THR A 47 -5.73 -9.60 -6.01
CA THR A 47 -6.96 -10.39 -5.87
C THR A 47 -7.13 -10.91 -4.45
N GLU A 48 -6.05 -11.34 -3.79
CA GLU A 48 -6.09 -11.73 -2.38
C GLU A 48 -6.42 -10.56 -1.46
N LEU A 49 -5.79 -9.40 -1.68
CA LEU A 49 -6.11 -8.17 -0.98
C LEU A 49 -7.59 -7.81 -1.15
N GLN A 50 -8.12 -7.83 -2.37
CA GLN A 50 -9.54 -7.55 -2.64
C GLN A 50 -10.46 -8.51 -1.86
N ARG A 51 -10.16 -9.81 -1.84
CA ARG A 51 -10.92 -10.79 -1.05
C ARG A 51 -10.90 -10.47 0.44
N TYR A 52 -9.77 -10.01 0.97
CA TYR A 52 -9.67 -9.60 2.37
C TYR A 52 -10.45 -8.31 2.64
N LEU A 53 -10.29 -7.28 1.79
CA LEU A 53 -11.01 -6.00 1.91
C LEU A 53 -12.53 -6.18 1.90
N ASP A 54 -13.03 -7.21 1.22
CA ASP A 54 -14.45 -7.50 1.16
C ASP A 54 -15.03 -7.90 2.52
N VAL A 55 -14.24 -8.61 3.33
CA VAL A 55 -14.63 -9.17 4.65
C VAL A 55 -14.06 -8.41 5.84
N ALA A 56 -13.24 -7.39 5.61
CA ALA A 56 -12.58 -6.63 6.68
C ALA A 56 -13.59 -5.92 7.59
N LYS A 57 -13.26 -5.91 8.88
CA LYS A 57 -14.12 -5.38 9.95
C LYS A 57 -13.72 -3.95 10.34
N PRO A 58 -14.65 -3.16 10.91
CA PRO A 58 -14.31 -1.91 11.56
C PRO A 58 -13.15 -2.07 12.56
N GLY A 59 -12.28 -1.07 12.61
CA GLY A 59 -11.10 -1.05 13.47
C GLY A 59 -9.91 -1.88 12.99
N GLU A 60 -10.05 -2.73 11.96
CA GLU A 60 -8.91 -3.50 11.45
C GLU A 60 -7.88 -2.61 10.74
N ILE A 61 -6.61 -2.96 10.91
CA ILE A 61 -5.48 -2.34 10.21
C ILE A 61 -4.86 -3.39 9.28
N ILE A 62 -4.76 -3.05 8.00
CA ILE A 62 -4.31 -3.93 6.93
C ILE A 62 -3.02 -3.35 6.37
N PHE A 63 -1.98 -4.17 6.34
CA PHE A 63 -0.68 -3.80 5.82
C PHE A 63 -0.45 -4.47 4.47
N LEU A 64 -0.17 -3.66 3.45
CA LEU A 64 0.39 -4.11 2.18
C LEU A 64 1.89 -3.86 2.21
N CYS A 65 2.65 -4.92 2.41
CA CYS A 65 4.10 -4.89 2.59
C CYS A 65 4.82 -5.34 1.31
N GLY A 66 6.02 -4.83 1.05
CA GLY A 66 6.83 -5.20 -0.11
C GLY A 66 8.03 -4.26 -0.29
N SER A 67 8.98 -4.63 -1.13
CA SER A 67 10.16 -3.83 -1.50
C SER A 67 9.81 -2.64 -2.41
N SER A 68 10.77 -1.72 -2.58
CA SER A 68 10.63 -0.64 -3.56
C SER A 68 10.56 -1.24 -4.96
N GLY A 69 9.55 -0.86 -5.75
CA GLY A 69 9.33 -1.39 -7.10
C GLY A 69 8.25 -2.47 -7.23
N ASP A 70 7.78 -3.08 -6.14
CA ASP A 70 6.82 -4.21 -6.19
C ASP A 70 5.41 -3.81 -6.67
N GLY A 71 5.13 -2.52 -6.80
CA GLY A 71 3.82 -2.02 -7.26
C GLY A 71 2.80 -1.77 -6.14
N LYS A 72 3.22 -1.70 -4.86
CA LYS A 72 2.34 -1.36 -3.72
C LYS A 72 1.50 -0.11 -3.96
N SER A 73 2.13 0.99 -4.36
CA SER A 73 1.45 2.28 -4.56
C SER A 73 0.42 2.19 -5.69
N GLU A 74 0.68 1.38 -6.72
CA GLU A 74 -0.26 1.10 -7.81
C GLU A 74 -1.49 0.32 -7.31
N ILE A 75 -1.27 -0.79 -6.59
CA ILE A 75 -2.35 -1.60 -5.99
C ILE A 75 -3.21 -0.75 -5.05
N LEU A 76 -2.58 0.02 -4.16
CA LEU A 76 -3.29 0.84 -3.19
C LEU A 76 -4.06 1.99 -3.86
N THR A 77 -3.48 2.63 -4.89
CA THR A 77 -4.18 3.67 -5.65
C THR A 77 -5.41 3.11 -6.35
N ARG A 78 -5.30 1.93 -6.99
CA ARG A 78 -6.44 1.26 -7.62
C ARG A 78 -7.52 0.88 -6.60
N CYS A 79 -7.14 0.39 -5.42
CA CYS A 79 -8.09 0.13 -4.35
C CYS A 79 -8.78 1.43 -3.89
N LYS A 80 -8.02 2.52 -3.71
CA LYS A 80 -8.55 3.83 -3.32
C LYS A 80 -9.47 4.45 -4.37
N SER A 81 -9.21 4.21 -5.66
CA SER A 81 -10.05 4.68 -6.78
C SER A 81 -11.31 3.84 -6.99
N ASN A 82 -11.40 2.65 -6.38
CA ASN A 82 -12.61 1.83 -6.44
C ASN A 82 -13.66 2.36 -5.45
N PRO A 83 -14.85 2.80 -5.90
CA PRO A 83 -15.89 3.36 -5.02
C PRO A 83 -16.27 2.46 -3.86
N ARG A 84 -16.23 1.12 -4.07
CA ARG A 84 -16.52 0.10 -3.05
C ARG A 84 -15.62 0.22 -1.82
N TYR A 85 -14.34 0.54 -2.03
CA TYR A 85 -13.35 0.63 -0.96
C TYR A 85 -13.11 2.07 -0.52
N GLN A 86 -13.21 3.04 -1.43
CA GLN A 86 -13.03 4.47 -1.15
C GLN A 86 -13.90 4.96 0.02
N GLN A 87 -15.14 4.46 0.12
CA GLN A 87 -16.08 4.86 1.18
C GLN A 87 -15.92 4.03 2.47
N ARG A 88 -15.33 2.83 2.38
CA ARG A 88 -15.24 1.88 3.50
C ARG A 88 -13.90 1.92 4.23
N PHE A 89 -12.84 2.41 3.59
CA PHE A 89 -11.48 2.33 4.12
C PHE A 89 -10.80 3.69 4.20
N SER A 90 -9.98 3.85 5.23
CA SER A 90 -8.95 4.89 5.29
C SER A 90 -7.70 4.37 4.58
N PHE A 91 -7.11 5.17 3.69
CA PHE A 91 -5.92 4.76 2.92
C PHE A 91 -4.70 5.58 3.27
N HIS A 92 -3.57 4.90 3.50
CA HIS A 92 -2.26 5.51 3.67
C HIS A 92 -1.27 4.86 2.69
N LEU A 93 -1.01 5.54 1.57
CA LEU A 93 -0.31 4.96 0.41
C LEU A 93 1.17 4.68 0.66
N ASP A 94 1.79 5.46 1.54
CA ASP A 94 3.18 5.26 1.96
C ASP A 94 3.35 5.72 3.41
N ALA A 95 3.43 4.77 4.32
CA ALA A 95 3.67 5.02 5.74
C ALA A 95 5.15 5.17 6.10
N THR A 96 6.05 4.98 5.13
CA THR A 96 7.51 4.96 5.37
C THR A 96 8.21 6.25 4.97
N HIS A 97 7.51 7.16 4.28
CA HIS A 97 7.98 8.51 4.04
C HIS A 97 7.39 9.48 5.06
N SER A 98 8.25 10.10 5.88
CA SER A 98 7.83 11.17 6.77
C SER A 98 7.43 12.42 5.99
N PHE A 99 6.24 12.94 6.26
CA PHE A 99 5.70 14.13 5.58
C PHE A 99 6.25 15.45 6.15
N ALA A 100 7.01 15.41 7.25
CA ALA A 100 7.60 16.59 7.89
C ALA A 100 9.12 16.44 8.10
N PRO A 101 9.91 17.54 7.98
CA PRO A 101 11.38 17.51 8.06
C PRO A 101 11.98 16.97 9.37
N ARG A 102 11.18 16.82 10.43
CA ARG A 102 11.62 16.38 11.76
C ARG A 102 10.83 15.19 12.32
N GLN A 103 9.87 14.67 11.56
CA GLN A 103 9.05 13.53 12.00
C GLN A 103 9.73 12.25 11.50
N SER A 104 9.91 11.25 12.37
CA SER A 104 10.35 9.94 11.92
C SER A 104 9.18 9.18 11.27
N ALA A 105 9.46 8.16 10.46
CA ALA A 105 8.41 7.26 9.97
C ALA A 105 7.61 6.63 11.13
N ILE A 106 8.28 6.35 12.25
CA ILE A 106 7.68 5.81 13.47
C ILE A 106 6.69 6.81 14.09
N ASP A 107 7.04 8.09 14.14
CA ASP A 107 6.18 9.14 14.69
C ASP A 107 4.93 9.32 13.83
N ALA A 108 5.09 9.40 12.50
CA ALA A 108 3.97 9.50 11.55
C ALA A 108 2.99 8.33 11.71
N LEU A 109 3.54 7.15 11.96
CA LEU A 109 2.81 5.94 12.17
C LEU A 109 2.16 5.82 13.56
N ASN A 110 2.82 6.30 14.61
CA ASN A 110 2.25 6.40 15.94
C ASN A 110 1.06 7.37 15.94
N ASP A 111 1.16 8.50 15.25
CA ASP A 111 0.06 9.45 15.07
C ASP A 111 -1.09 8.80 14.31
N LEU A 112 -0.79 8.08 13.22
CA LEU A 112 -1.78 7.36 12.44
C LEU A 112 -2.58 6.35 13.29
N PHE A 113 -1.91 5.59 14.16
CA PHE A 113 -2.56 4.59 15.01
C PHE A 113 -3.22 5.17 16.25
N SER A 114 -2.68 6.24 16.82
CA SER A 114 -3.28 6.89 18.00
C SER A 114 -4.65 7.47 17.66
N ASN A 115 -4.87 7.83 16.39
CA ASN A 115 -6.14 8.31 15.87
C ASN A 115 -7.07 7.18 15.37
N HIS A 116 -6.63 5.91 15.41
CA HIS A 116 -7.39 4.77 14.91
C HIS A 116 -7.93 3.93 16.07
N HIS A 117 -9.23 3.63 16.02
CA HIS A 117 -9.93 2.93 17.11
C HIS A 117 -10.86 1.85 16.55
N GLN A 118 -11.42 1.03 17.45
CA GLN A 118 -12.24 -0.13 17.08
C GLN A 118 -13.49 0.18 16.23
N TYR A 119 -13.97 1.42 16.26
CA TYR A 119 -15.12 1.88 15.47
C TYR A 119 -14.72 2.66 14.21
N SER A 120 -13.43 2.89 14.01
CA SER A 120 -12.93 3.56 12.81
C SER A 120 -13.14 2.68 11.57
N SER A 121 -13.32 3.32 10.42
CA SER A 121 -13.22 2.63 9.12
C SER A 121 -11.89 1.87 9.06
N PRO A 122 -11.87 0.61 8.58
CA PRO A 122 -10.62 -0.14 8.48
C PRO A 122 -9.55 0.62 7.70
N LEU A 123 -8.30 0.48 8.14
CA LEU A 123 -7.18 1.27 7.67
C LEU A 123 -6.27 0.41 6.80
N LEU A 124 -6.04 0.81 5.55
CA LEU A 124 -5.15 0.12 4.61
C LEU A 124 -3.87 0.94 4.39
N ILE A 125 -2.72 0.31 4.65
CA ILE A 125 -1.41 0.98 4.72
C ILE A 125 -0.39 0.29 3.82
N GLY A 126 0.30 1.05 2.98
CA GLY A 126 1.49 0.61 2.26
C GLY A 126 2.78 0.76 3.08
N ILE A 127 3.55 -0.32 3.24
CA ILE A 127 4.84 -0.30 3.95
C ILE A 127 5.95 -0.89 3.08
N ASN A 128 7.07 -0.18 2.96
CA ASN A 128 8.29 -0.71 2.37
C ASN A 128 9.01 -1.64 3.36
N THR A 129 9.18 -2.92 3.02
CA THR A 129 9.85 -3.92 3.88
C THR A 129 11.37 -3.72 3.98
N GLY A 130 11.97 -3.01 3.02
CA GLY A 130 13.37 -2.57 3.06
C GLY A 130 13.67 -1.53 4.15
N CYS A 131 12.65 -0.89 4.72
CA CYS A 131 12.78 -0.07 5.92
C CYS A 131 12.66 -0.93 7.18
N SER A 132 13.69 -1.76 7.42
CA SER A 132 13.98 -2.23 8.77
C SER A 132 15.42 -1.87 9.10
N PRO A 133 15.64 -1.11 10.18
CA PRO A 133 16.40 -1.73 11.25
C PRO A 133 15.81 -1.41 12.64
N ILE A 134 15.68 -2.46 13.46
CA ILE A 134 15.92 -2.43 14.92
C ILE A 134 15.24 -1.27 15.65
N LEU A 135 13.95 -1.40 15.98
CA LEU A 135 13.38 -0.65 17.08
C LEU A 135 13.43 -1.50 18.37
N PRO A 136 13.90 -0.95 19.50
CA PRO A 136 13.72 -1.60 20.78
C PRO A 136 12.22 -1.71 21.06
N GLU A 137 11.74 -2.92 21.33
CA GLU A 137 10.32 -3.27 21.57
C GLU A 137 9.64 -2.31 22.57
N LYS A 138 10.41 -1.70 23.48
CA LYS A 138 9.98 -0.75 24.51
C LYS A 138 9.37 0.56 23.99
N VAL A 139 9.64 0.99 22.74
CA VAL A 139 9.15 2.28 22.20
C VAL A 139 7.88 2.11 21.36
N LEU A 140 7.55 0.89 20.95
CA LEU A 140 6.40 0.60 20.09
C LEU A 140 5.14 0.34 20.92
N ASN A 141 4.04 1.03 20.58
CA ASN A 141 2.73 0.76 21.16
C ASN A 141 2.25 -0.68 20.84
N ALA A 142 1.24 -1.18 21.55
CA ALA A 142 0.78 -2.56 21.40
C ALA A 142 0.33 -2.89 19.96
N ILE A 143 -0.25 -1.91 19.26
CA ILE A 143 -0.70 -2.01 17.86
C ILE A 143 0.49 -2.22 16.93
N TRP A 144 1.54 -1.43 17.10
CA TRP A 144 2.80 -1.55 16.38
C TRP A 144 3.47 -2.90 16.60
N ARG A 145 3.51 -3.39 17.84
CA ARG A 145 4.08 -4.72 18.13
C ARG A 145 3.26 -5.82 17.46
N SER A 146 1.94 -5.67 17.40
CA SER A 146 1.06 -6.59 16.67
C SER A 146 1.29 -6.54 15.17
N ALA A 147 1.42 -5.33 14.60
CA ALA A 147 1.71 -5.11 13.18
C ALA A 147 3.07 -5.68 12.79
N LEU A 148 4.13 -5.35 13.53
CA LEU A 148 5.48 -5.89 13.32
C LEU A 148 5.51 -7.41 13.48
N ARG A 149 4.84 -7.97 14.50
CA ARG A 149 4.72 -9.43 14.64
C ARG A 149 4.01 -10.03 13.44
N SER A 150 2.93 -9.41 12.94
CA SER A 150 2.26 -9.86 11.72
C SER A 150 3.22 -9.84 10.52
N ILE A 151 3.92 -8.73 10.29
CA ILE A 151 4.84 -8.55 9.16
C ILE A 151 6.02 -9.53 9.23
N LEU A 152 6.64 -9.68 10.40
CA LEU A 152 7.75 -10.62 10.64
C LEU A 152 7.26 -12.08 10.56
N SER A 153 6.06 -12.38 11.05
CA SER A 153 5.45 -13.71 10.91
C SER A 153 5.03 -14.02 9.47
N CYS A 154 4.79 -13.01 8.63
CA CYS A 154 4.47 -13.22 7.22
C CYS A 154 5.68 -13.67 6.37
N GLN A 155 6.92 -13.51 6.85
CA GLN A 155 8.07 -14.25 6.28
C GLN A 155 7.97 -15.76 6.52
N GLN A 156 7.02 -16.20 7.35
CA GLN A 156 6.81 -17.58 7.73
C GLN A 156 5.32 -17.92 7.66
N ILE A 157 4.85 -18.12 6.42
CA ILE A 157 3.49 -18.52 6.04
C ILE A 157 2.79 -19.32 7.15
N ARG A 158 1.87 -18.69 7.89
CA ARG A 158 0.57 -19.23 8.35
C ARG A 158 -0.19 -18.24 9.25
N LYS A 159 -1.42 -17.97 8.83
CA LYS A 159 -2.49 -17.22 9.51
C LYS A 159 -2.39 -17.23 11.04
N LYS A 160 -2.00 -16.09 11.62
CA LYS A 160 -2.41 -15.71 12.98
C LYS A 160 -2.94 -14.28 12.94
N ALA A 161 -4.26 -14.17 12.97
CA ALA A 161 -4.93 -12.91 13.23
C ALA A 161 -4.65 -12.56 14.70
N ALA A 162 -3.81 -11.56 14.94
CA ALA A 162 -3.99 -10.74 16.12
C ALA A 162 -5.24 -9.89 15.84
N HIS A 163 -6.17 -9.81 16.79
CA HIS A 163 -7.56 -9.32 16.64
C HIS A 163 -7.75 -7.89 16.06
N THR A 164 -6.71 -7.22 15.58
CA THR A 164 -6.76 -5.84 15.10
C THR A 164 -5.85 -5.56 13.88
N ALA A 165 -4.89 -6.44 13.54
CA ALA A 165 -3.90 -6.17 12.49
C ALA A 165 -3.65 -7.39 11.57
N VAL A 166 -3.65 -7.16 10.26
CA VAL A 166 -3.39 -8.19 9.23
C VAL A 166 -2.34 -7.71 8.23
N GLY A 167 -1.31 -8.52 8.00
CA GLY A 167 -0.26 -8.28 7.01
C GLY A 167 -0.41 -9.12 5.74
N ILE A 168 -0.26 -8.49 4.58
CA ILE A 168 -0.20 -9.09 3.25
C ILE A 168 1.11 -8.64 2.59
N VAL A 169 1.91 -9.58 2.09
CA VAL A 169 3.29 -9.32 1.62
C VAL A 169 3.41 -9.58 0.12
N LEU A 170 3.96 -8.61 -0.63
CA LEU A 170 4.50 -8.78 -1.97
C LEU A 170 5.93 -9.31 -1.89
N PHE A 171 6.24 -10.30 -2.73
CA PHE A 171 7.58 -10.82 -2.97
C PHE A 171 8.07 -10.41 -4.35
#